data_AF-A0A7Y2XR72-F1
#
_entry.id   AF-A0A7Y2XR72-F1
#
_cell.length_a   1.000
_cell.length_b   1.000
_cell.length_c   1.000
_cell.angle_alpha   90.00
_cell.angle_beta   90.00
_cell.angle_gamma   90.00
#
_symmetry.space_group_name_H-M   'P 1'
#
loop_
_entity.id
_entity.type
_entity.pdbx_description
1 polymer ?
#
loop_
_entity_poly.entity_id
_entity_poly.type
_entity_poly.pdbx_seq_one_letter_code
_entity_poly.pdbx_strand_id
1 'polypeptide(L)'
;MGEPVLRRFLWIVLLTLSLTTICQAKGTYLGKLSVNPQGPDSIGNPAGLYGSNLSPFSIHNPAGRYGSEVSNVSATNPHATRPPKLYDRNGIYRGRLSANPHLPDSTSNPYGRYGSKSSPDSINNPYGAGASGRLDSPNNPYGEGMSLYADDDVHEK
;
A
#
# COMPACT_ATOMS: atom_id res chain seq x y z
N MET A 1 -20.90 10.01 60.42
CA MET A 1 -21.43 9.82 59.04
C MET A 1 -20.52 10.59 58.09
N GLY A 2 -19.75 9.91 57.25
CA GLY A 2 -18.88 10.56 56.28
C GLY A 2 -17.73 9.65 55.85
N GLU A 3 -18.01 8.73 54.93
CA GLU A 3 -16.96 8.10 54.12
C GLU A 3 -16.99 8.76 52.72
N PRO A 4 -15.81 8.94 52.10
CA PRO A 4 -15.55 10.07 51.22
C PRO A 4 -15.98 9.78 49.79
N VAL A 5 -16.78 10.69 49.23
CA VAL A 5 -17.16 10.78 47.82
C VAL A 5 -15.92 10.71 46.89
N LEU A 6 -14.75 11.07 47.40
CA LEU A 6 -13.47 11.07 46.70
C LEU A 6 -13.00 9.68 46.21
N ARG A 7 -13.30 8.59 46.92
CA ARG A 7 -12.87 7.24 46.50
C ARG A 7 -13.65 6.71 45.30
N ARG A 8 -14.86 7.23 45.06
CA ARG A 8 -15.70 6.84 43.91
C ARG A 8 -15.29 7.59 42.63
N PHE A 9 -14.79 8.81 42.75
CA PHE A 9 -14.28 9.56 41.60
C PHE A 9 -12.92 9.05 41.09
N LEU A 10 -12.08 8.48 41.97
CA LEU A 10 -10.76 7.97 41.58
C LEU A 10 -10.83 6.78 40.59
N TRP A 11 -11.87 5.94 40.67
CA TRP A 11 -12.09 4.84 39.72
C TRP A 11 -12.67 5.31 38.38
N ILE A 12 -13.36 6.46 38.35
CA ILE A 12 -13.96 7.02 37.14
C ILE A 12 -12.90 7.72 36.28
N VAL A 13 -11.90 8.36 36.89
CA VAL A 13 -10.77 8.98 36.15
C VAL A 13 -9.81 7.92 35.56
N LEU A 14 -9.70 6.74 36.19
CA LEU A 14 -8.90 5.62 35.67
C LEU A 14 -9.60 4.83 34.55
N LEU A 15 -10.92 4.97 34.37
CA LEU A 15 -11.66 4.31 33.29
C LEU A 15 -11.68 5.12 31.98
N THR A 16 -11.30 6.40 32.01
CA THR A 16 -11.26 7.25 30.80
C THR A 16 -9.89 7.23 30.09
N LEU A 17 -8.88 6.57 30.67
CA LEU A 17 -7.51 6.59 30.19
C LEU A 17 -7.09 5.25 29.53
N SER A 18 -7.90 4.69 28.64
CA SER A 18 -7.42 3.58 27.80
C SER A 18 -8.25 3.38 26.54
N LEU A 19 -8.20 4.31 25.60
CA LEU A 19 -8.39 3.96 24.19
C LEU A 19 -7.81 5.03 23.26
N THR A 20 -6.56 5.45 23.48
CA THR A 20 -5.78 6.01 22.37
C THR A 20 -5.36 4.84 21.49
N THR A 21 -6.26 4.40 20.62
CA THR A 21 -5.91 3.53 19.51
C THR A 21 -4.91 4.31 18.67
N ILE A 22 -3.63 4.00 18.79
CA ILE A 22 -2.61 4.47 17.85
C ILE A 22 -2.98 3.82 16.53
N CYS A 23 -3.70 4.56 15.68
CA CYS A 23 -3.86 4.18 14.29
C CYS A 23 -2.43 4.21 13.72
N GLN A 24 -1.83 3.03 13.46
CA GLN A 24 -0.59 3.00 12.69
C GLN A 24 -0.90 3.64 11.34
N ALA A 25 -0.38 4.85 11.15
CA ALA A 25 -0.45 5.50 9.85
C ALA A 25 0.26 4.59 8.85
N LYS A 26 -0.46 4.15 7.82
CA LYS A 26 0.18 3.57 6.63
C LYS A 26 1.01 4.70 6.00
N GLY A 27 2.25 4.40 5.58
CA GLY A 27 3.14 5.35 4.90
C GLY A 27 2.50 6.03 3.69
N THR A 28 3.22 6.92 3.02
CA THR A 28 2.63 7.85 2.03
C THR A 28 1.73 7.12 1.02
N TYR A 29 0.45 7.52 0.91
CA TYR A 29 -0.47 6.94 -0.09
C TYR A 29 -0.03 7.32 -1.51
N LEU A 30 0.11 6.33 -2.38
CA LEU A 30 0.60 6.47 -3.76
C LEU A 30 -0.46 6.11 -4.80
N GLY A 31 -1.74 6.16 -4.42
CA GLY A 31 -2.86 5.85 -5.30
C GLY A 31 -3.20 4.37 -5.35
N LYS A 32 -3.89 3.97 -6.42
CA LYS A 32 -4.32 2.59 -6.68
C LYS A 32 -3.62 2.03 -7.92
N LEU A 33 -3.03 0.86 -7.77
CA LEU A 33 -2.56 0.02 -8.87
C LEU A 33 -3.79 -0.45 -9.67
N SER A 34 -4.09 0.25 -10.76
CA SER A 34 -5.23 0.02 -11.65
C SER A 34 -4.86 0.44 -13.07
N VAL A 35 -5.36 -0.30 -14.07
CA VAL A 35 -5.28 0.10 -15.49
C VAL A 35 -6.40 1.04 -15.91
N ASN A 36 -7.36 1.37 -15.03
CA ASN A 36 -8.47 2.26 -15.36
C ASN A 36 -7.95 3.70 -15.59
N PRO A 37 -7.99 4.25 -16.82
CA PRO A 37 -7.41 5.57 -17.11
C PRO A 37 -8.26 6.74 -16.60
N GLN A 38 -9.51 6.47 -16.21
CA GLN A 38 -10.44 7.48 -15.69
C GLN A 38 -10.52 7.47 -14.16
N GLY A 39 -9.86 6.51 -13.50
CA GLY A 39 -9.84 6.44 -12.04
C GLY A 39 -9.09 7.64 -11.45
N PRO A 40 -9.68 8.39 -10.49
CA PRO A 40 -9.03 9.56 -9.91
C PRO A 40 -7.75 9.19 -9.14
N ASP A 41 -7.74 8.02 -8.49
CA ASP A 41 -6.59 7.49 -7.76
C ASP A 41 -5.72 6.53 -8.59
N SER A 42 -6.12 6.23 -9.83
CA SER A 42 -5.47 5.20 -10.64
C SER A 42 -4.07 5.64 -11.09
N ILE A 43 -3.06 4.80 -10.88
CA ILE A 43 -1.74 5.04 -11.48
C ILE A 43 -1.78 4.92 -13.01
N GLY A 44 -2.78 4.25 -13.57
CA GLY A 44 -3.04 4.19 -15.01
C GLY A 44 -3.68 5.46 -15.57
N ASN A 45 -4.02 6.46 -14.74
CA ASN A 45 -4.51 7.76 -15.18
C ASN A 45 -3.34 8.75 -15.31
N PRO A 46 -2.81 9.00 -16.53
CA PRO A 46 -1.63 9.85 -16.74
C PRO A 46 -1.89 11.34 -16.43
N ALA A 47 -3.16 11.76 -16.39
CA ALA A 47 -3.54 13.11 -15.99
C ALA A 47 -3.76 13.22 -14.47
N GLY A 48 -3.84 12.10 -13.76
CA GLY A 48 -4.09 12.04 -12.32
C GLY A 48 -2.84 12.25 -11.47
N LEU A 49 -3.06 12.56 -10.18
CA LEU A 49 -1.99 12.81 -9.21
C LEU A 49 -1.04 11.61 -9.04
N TYR A 50 -1.54 10.38 -9.16
CA TYR A 50 -0.74 9.18 -8.90
C TYR A 50 -0.22 8.48 -10.16
N GLY A 51 -0.77 8.82 -11.33
CA GLY A 51 -0.33 8.26 -12.62
C GLY A 51 0.55 9.20 -13.45
N SER A 52 0.47 10.51 -13.22
CA SER A 52 1.29 11.49 -13.95
C SER A 52 2.79 11.32 -13.68
N ASN A 53 3.62 11.38 -14.72
CA ASN A 53 5.08 11.35 -14.60
C ASN A 53 5.69 12.63 -13.99
N LEU A 54 4.88 13.68 -13.79
CA LEU A 54 5.32 14.93 -13.18
C LEU A 54 5.04 14.99 -11.68
N SER A 55 4.15 14.13 -11.17
CA SER A 55 3.73 14.18 -9.78
C SER A 55 4.80 13.61 -8.83
N PRO A 56 5.06 14.23 -7.67
CA PRO A 56 5.97 13.68 -6.66
C PRO A 56 5.43 12.40 -5.99
N PHE A 57 4.12 12.13 -6.07
CA PHE A 57 3.49 10.93 -5.49
C PHE A 57 3.36 9.77 -6.48
N SER A 58 3.73 9.98 -7.74
CA SER A 58 3.61 8.97 -8.79
C SER A 58 4.83 8.05 -8.83
N ILE A 59 4.58 6.75 -9.00
CA ILE A 59 5.64 5.78 -9.29
C ILE A 59 6.17 5.87 -10.73
N HIS A 60 5.50 6.65 -11.58
CA HIS A 60 5.91 6.91 -12.96
C HIS A 60 6.77 8.16 -13.10
N ASN A 61 7.05 8.87 -12.01
CA ASN A 61 7.96 10.01 -12.01
C ASN A 61 9.41 9.55 -11.79
N PRO A 62 10.27 9.55 -12.82
CA PRO A 62 11.66 9.08 -12.71
C PRO A 62 12.54 10.01 -11.87
N ALA A 63 12.16 11.28 -11.69
CA ALA A 63 12.81 12.20 -10.78
C ALA A 63 12.23 12.11 -9.35
N GLY A 64 11.12 11.38 -9.17
CA GLY A 64 10.39 11.26 -7.92
C GLY A 64 10.96 10.21 -6.97
N ARG A 65 10.64 10.35 -5.69
CA ARG A 65 11.08 9.42 -4.64
C ARG A 65 10.56 7.99 -4.85
N TYR A 66 9.37 7.83 -5.41
CA TYR A 66 8.68 6.53 -5.55
C TYR A 66 8.79 5.90 -6.95
N GLY A 67 9.33 6.63 -7.93
CA GLY A 67 9.47 6.20 -9.32
C GLY A 67 10.89 6.32 -9.90
N SER A 68 11.87 6.77 -9.11
CA SER A 68 13.27 6.87 -9.55
C SER A 68 14.02 5.54 -9.48
N GLU A 69 15.05 5.40 -10.30
CA GLU A 69 15.89 4.20 -10.36
C GLU A 69 16.87 4.08 -9.18
N VAL A 70 16.99 5.12 -8.34
CA VAL A 70 18.01 5.20 -7.29
C VAL A 70 17.43 5.14 -5.87
N SER A 71 16.15 5.46 -5.69
CA SER A 71 15.53 5.50 -4.36
C SER A 71 15.24 4.10 -3.84
N ASN A 72 15.52 3.86 -2.55
CA ASN A 72 15.25 2.59 -1.89
C ASN A 72 13.75 2.33 -1.64
N VAL A 73 12.91 3.35 -1.75
CA VAL A 73 11.44 3.27 -1.63
C VAL A 73 10.72 3.33 -2.98
N SER A 74 11.48 3.25 -4.08
CA SER A 74 10.92 3.29 -5.43
C SER A 74 10.38 1.94 -5.88
N ALA A 75 9.29 1.98 -6.65
CA ALA A 75 8.76 0.80 -7.33
C ALA A 75 9.61 0.39 -8.54
N THR A 76 10.37 1.32 -9.14
CA THR A 76 11.10 1.10 -10.41
C THR A 76 12.58 0.78 -10.22
N ASN A 77 13.14 1.04 -9.03
CA ASN A 77 14.53 0.71 -8.73
C ASN A 77 14.71 -0.82 -8.56
N PRO A 78 15.52 -1.48 -9.41
CA PRO A 78 15.77 -2.93 -9.34
C PRO A 78 16.54 -3.37 -8.09
N HIS A 79 17.06 -2.42 -7.31
CA HIS A 79 17.78 -2.64 -6.05
C HIS A 79 17.06 -2.02 -4.85
N ALA A 80 15.81 -1.55 -5.00
CA ALA A 80 15.02 -1.05 -3.88
C ALA A 80 14.87 -2.11 -2.78
N THR A 81 15.03 -1.69 -1.53
CA THR A 81 14.88 -2.56 -0.35
C THR A 81 13.57 -2.32 0.41
N ARG A 82 12.93 -1.17 0.17
CA ARG A 82 11.67 -0.76 0.80
C ARG A 82 10.63 -0.30 -0.24
N PRO A 83 10.39 -1.04 -1.34
CA PRO A 83 9.43 -0.62 -2.36
C PRO A 83 8.00 -0.56 -1.82
N PRO A 84 7.09 0.17 -2.48
CA PRO A 84 5.73 0.39 -1.99
C PRO A 84 4.93 -0.90 -1.77
N LYS A 85 4.13 -0.93 -0.71
CA LYS A 85 3.29 -2.05 -0.27
C LYS A 85 1.92 -1.98 -0.94
N LEU A 86 1.44 -3.13 -1.41
CA LEU A 86 0.16 -3.30 -2.07
C LEU A 86 -0.88 -3.90 -1.11
N TYR A 87 -2.10 -3.38 -1.12
CA TYR A 87 -3.22 -3.91 -0.35
C TYR A 87 -4.46 -4.03 -1.22
N ASP A 88 -5.19 -5.13 -1.09
CA ASP A 88 -6.49 -5.27 -1.73
C ASP A 88 -7.57 -4.45 -1.01
N ARG A 89 -8.80 -4.48 -1.54
CA ARG A 89 -9.95 -3.72 -1.01
C ARG A 89 -10.32 -4.08 0.43
N ASN A 90 -9.92 -5.26 0.91
CA ASN A 90 -10.16 -5.72 2.28
C ASN A 90 -8.99 -5.36 3.21
N GLY A 91 -7.96 -4.67 2.69
CA GLY A 91 -6.75 -4.36 3.43
C GLY A 91 -5.80 -5.54 3.58
N ILE A 92 -5.97 -6.61 2.81
CA ILE A 92 -5.05 -7.76 2.85
C ILE A 92 -3.80 -7.40 2.05
N TYR A 93 -2.64 -7.70 2.62
CA TYR A 93 -1.35 -7.47 1.98
C TYR A 93 -1.16 -8.32 0.71
N ARG A 94 -0.77 -7.67 -0.39
CA ARG A 94 -0.59 -8.26 -1.73
C ARG A 94 0.85 -8.13 -2.25
N GLY A 95 1.82 -8.01 -1.34
CA GLY A 95 3.24 -7.91 -1.69
C GLY A 95 3.70 -6.46 -1.92
N ARG A 96 4.91 -6.32 -2.46
CA ARG A 96 5.48 -5.02 -2.81
C ARG A 96 5.51 -4.82 -4.31
N LEU A 97 4.98 -3.70 -4.77
CA LEU A 97 5.12 -3.29 -6.16
C LEU A 97 6.58 -2.86 -6.39
N SER A 98 7.35 -3.73 -7.03
CA SER A 98 8.80 -3.55 -7.13
C SER A 98 9.36 -4.13 -8.42
N ALA A 99 10.36 -3.44 -8.99
CA ALA A 99 11.23 -3.95 -10.05
C ALA A 99 12.34 -4.89 -9.52
N ASN A 100 12.59 -4.94 -8.21
CA ASN A 100 13.60 -5.82 -7.62
C ASN A 100 13.05 -7.26 -7.55
N PRO A 101 13.57 -8.22 -8.34
CA PRO A 101 13.06 -9.60 -8.35
C PRO A 101 13.58 -10.43 -7.17
N HIS A 102 14.56 -9.94 -6.42
CA HIS A 102 15.21 -10.68 -5.34
C HIS A 102 14.50 -10.53 -3.99
N LEU A 103 13.57 -9.58 -3.87
CA LEU A 103 12.75 -9.48 -2.66
C LEU A 103 11.76 -10.66 -2.59
N PRO A 104 11.64 -11.33 -1.43
CA PRO A 104 10.71 -12.46 -1.28
C PRO A 104 9.25 -12.12 -1.58
N ASP A 105 8.83 -10.89 -1.31
CA ASP A 105 7.46 -10.41 -1.47
C ASP A 105 7.26 -9.46 -2.66
N SER A 106 8.24 -9.36 -3.58
CA SER A 106 8.13 -8.52 -4.77
C SER A 106 7.17 -9.10 -5.81
N THR A 107 6.40 -8.20 -6.43
CA THR A 107 5.58 -8.51 -7.61
C THR A 107 6.40 -8.88 -8.86
N SER A 108 7.69 -8.58 -8.88
CA SER A 108 8.61 -8.98 -9.96
C SER A 108 9.39 -10.26 -9.66
N ASN A 109 9.20 -10.88 -8.48
CA ASN A 109 9.80 -12.17 -8.18
C ASN A 109 8.93 -13.30 -8.78
N PRO A 110 9.35 -13.96 -9.88
CA PRO A 110 8.53 -14.96 -10.57
C PRO A 110 8.34 -16.25 -9.77
N TYR A 111 9.14 -16.45 -8.73
CA TYR A 111 9.04 -17.59 -7.81
C TYR A 111 8.35 -17.20 -6.49
N GLY A 112 8.15 -15.90 -6.25
CA GLY A 112 7.53 -15.37 -5.03
C GLY A 112 6.00 -15.48 -5.04
N ARG A 113 5.41 -15.49 -3.84
CA ARG A 113 3.96 -15.57 -3.63
C ARG A 113 3.18 -14.47 -4.37
N TYR A 114 3.75 -13.27 -4.50
CA TYR A 114 3.05 -12.10 -5.06
C TYR A 114 3.45 -11.75 -6.49
N GLY A 115 4.51 -12.37 -7.03
CA GLY A 115 4.97 -12.17 -8.41
C GLY A 115 4.78 -13.39 -9.33
N SER A 116 4.68 -14.60 -8.78
CA SER A 116 4.51 -15.82 -9.58
C SER A 116 3.16 -15.89 -10.28
N LYS A 117 3.12 -16.28 -11.56
CA LYS A 117 1.86 -16.50 -12.31
C LYS A 117 1.05 -17.69 -11.79
N SER A 118 1.68 -18.60 -11.05
CA SER A 118 1.02 -19.79 -10.51
C SER A 118 0.38 -19.54 -9.13
N SER A 119 0.71 -18.42 -8.47
CA SER A 119 0.18 -18.10 -7.15
C SER A 119 -1.19 -17.43 -7.23
N PRO A 120 -2.21 -17.86 -6.46
CA PRO A 120 -3.51 -17.18 -6.44
C PRO A 120 -3.43 -15.75 -5.86
N ASP A 121 -2.41 -15.43 -5.06
CA ASP A 121 -2.25 -14.11 -4.45
C ASP A 121 -1.52 -13.09 -5.33
N SER A 122 -1.00 -13.54 -6.48
CA SER A 122 -0.20 -12.73 -7.38
C SER A 122 -1.06 -11.91 -8.34
N ILE A 123 -0.70 -10.64 -8.51
CA ILE A 123 -1.31 -9.75 -9.52
C ILE A 123 -0.96 -10.19 -10.96
N ASN A 124 0.05 -11.05 -11.11
CA ASN A 124 0.45 -11.62 -12.40
C ASN A 124 -0.31 -12.91 -12.75
N ASN A 125 -1.12 -13.45 -11.82
CA ASN A 125 -1.96 -14.61 -12.09
C ASN A 125 -3.35 -14.16 -12.61
N PRO A 126 -3.70 -14.43 -13.89
CA PRO A 126 -4.97 -14.02 -14.48
C PRO A 126 -6.18 -14.80 -13.92
N TYR A 127 -5.97 -15.84 -13.13
CA TYR A 127 -7.00 -16.60 -12.44
C TYR A 127 -7.03 -16.33 -10.92
N GLY A 128 -6.14 -15.46 -10.44
CA GLY A 128 -5.99 -15.10 -9.02
C GLY A 128 -6.27 -13.62 -8.76
N ALA A 129 -5.44 -13.00 -7.93
CA ALA A 129 -5.53 -11.57 -7.59
C ALA A 129 -5.43 -10.64 -8.82
N GLY A 130 -4.80 -11.11 -9.90
CA GLY A 130 -4.72 -10.41 -11.19
C GLY A 130 -5.90 -10.64 -12.14
N ALA A 131 -6.92 -11.40 -11.77
CA ALA A 131 -8.05 -11.72 -12.66
C ALA A 131 -8.88 -10.48 -13.02
N SER A 132 -9.06 -10.21 -14.31
CA SER A 132 -9.78 -9.01 -14.80
C SER A 132 -11.25 -8.94 -14.38
N GLY A 133 -11.87 -10.07 -14.04
CA GLY A 133 -13.24 -10.10 -13.52
C GLY A 133 -13.38 -9.61 -12.08
N ARG A 134 -12.28 -9.40 -11.34
CA ARG A 134 -12.33 -8.90 -9.96
C ARG A 134 -12.33 -7.37 -9.94
N LEU A 135 -13.14 -6.77 -9.07
CA LEU A 135 -13.23 -5.31 -8.93
C LEU A 135 -11.92 -4.67 -8.43
N ASP A 136 -11.19 -5.38 -7.57
CA ASP A 136 -9.92 -4.93 -6.99
C ASP A 136 -8.69 -5.32 -7.81
N SER A 137 -8.86 -6.06 -8.92
CA SER A 137 -7.73 -6.47 -9.75
C SER A 137 -7.11 -5.25 -10.45
N PRO A 138 -5.78 -5.11 -10.44
CA PRO A 138 -5.06 -4.15 -11.27
C PRO A 138 -5.43 -4.20 -12.75
N ASN A 139 -5.76 -5.39 -13.26
CA ASN A 139 -6.00 -5.64 -14.68
C ASN A 139 -7.47 -5.46 -15.10
N ASN A 140 -8.35 -5.03 -14.19
CA ASN A 140 -9.74 -4.72 -14.52
C ASN A 140 -9.85 -3.26 -15.00
N PRO A 141 -10.18 -2.99 -16.28
CA PRO A 141 -10.30 -1.64 -16.81
C PRO A 141 -11.43 -0.81 -16.19
N TYR A 142 -12.37 -1.46 -15.52
CA TYR A 142 -13.48 -0.84 -14.79
C TYR A 142 -13.32 -0.97 -13.27
N GLY A 143 -12.23 -1.58 -12.83
CA GLY A 143 -11.95 -1.85 -11.42
C GLY A 143 -11.41 -0.64 -10.67
N GLU A 144 -11.48 -0.74 -9.35
CA GLU A 144 -10.83 0.21 -8.45
C GLU A 144 -9.33 -0.03 -8.35
N GLY A 145 -8.89 -1.28 -8.52
CA GLY A 145 -7.51 -1.69 -8.29
C GLY A 145 -7.15 -1.83 -6.81
N MET A 146 -5.84 -1.92 -6.54
CA MET A 146 -5.29 -2.17 -5.21
C MET A 146 -4.59 -0.92 -4.66
N SER A 147 -4.78 -0.61 -3.38
CA SER A 147 -4.15 0.55 -2.76
C SER A 147 -2.64 0.37 -2.59
N LEU A 148 -1.88 1.41 -2.92
CA LEU A 148 -0.43 1.47 -2.84
C LEU A 148 0.00 2.44 -1.74
N TYR A 149 0.87 1.99 -0.85
CA TYR A 149 1.43 2.82 0.22
C TYR A 149 2.95 2.71 0.21
N ALA A 150 3.64 3.84 0.27
CA ALA A 150 5.07 3.88 0.45
C ALA A 150 5.47 3.19 1.77
N ASP A 151 6.66 2.59 1.77
CA ASP A 151 7.30 2.09 2.98
C ASP A 151 8.38 3.08 3.41
N ASP A 152 7.98 4.34 3.57
CA ASP A 152 8.84 5.48 3.86
C ASP A 152 8.79 5.95 5.31
N ASP A 153 7.91 5.36 6.12
CA ASP A 153 7.88 5.56 7.55
C ASP A 153 9.19 5.04 8.17
N VAL A 154 9.90 5.93 8.84
CA VAL A 154 10.98 5.55 9.75
C VAL A 154 10.33 5.05 11.02
N HIS A 155 10.01 3.76 11.06
CA HIS A 155 9.83 3.07 12.34
C HIS A 155 11.21 3.03 12.99
N GLU A 156 11.46 3.99 13.89
CA GLU A 156 12.49 3.88 14.91
C GLU A 156 12.20 2.56 15.65
N LYS A 157 13.12 1.60 15.50
CA LYS A 157 13.01 0.27 16.11
C LYS A 157 13.18 0.36 17.62
#